data_AF-A0A7M3TDB2-F1
#
_entry.id   AF-A0A7M3TDB2-F1
#
_cell.length_a   1.000
_cell.length_b   1.000
_cell.length_c   1.000
_cell.angle_alpha   90.00
_cell.angle_beta   90.00
_cell.angle_gamma   90.00
#
_symmetry.space_group_name_H-M   'P 1'
#
loop_
_entity.id
_entity.type
_entity.pdbx_description
1 polymer ?
#
loop_
_entity_poly.entity_id
_entity_poly.type
_entity_poly.pdbx_seq_one_letter_code
_entity_poly.pdbx_strand_id
1 'polypeptide(L)'
;MSQKVTQKLVNQKCELLKSQNEDITVNKVRKLIGGNISIIDLVEKVTLYKQDKKKALIEAQIEEEPIQNKPCDELLVIIQKTLKEHSVEENQIATSLRNNLKKYIDQQIAEKTKKLKQKQVEISNKNDSLEISNLTLNRRYNELLEKYNELKEESYSLKQNYNSKSMRFIEKEAVEKTLLAWEDFKDIKEQISSLGAYAKVAVYDKRGFIAIKFPATDFLTQECRSGVSRYLKAKTTFDYTIQAWILSGFTDIIKTLDFLKRNKFVFSKELETIAYHRKKSLD
;
A
#
# COMPACT_ATOMS: atom_id res chain seq x y z
N MET A 1 -37.36 -16.52 -10.01
CA MET A 1 -37.31 -17.75 -10.83
C MET A 1 -37.01 -17.34 -12.26
N SER A 2 -35.95 -17.88 -12.88
CA SER A 2 -35.58 -17.57 -14.26
C SER A 2 -36.58 -18.19 -15.23
N GLN A 3 -37.07 -17.41 -16.19
CA GLN A 3 -37.97 -17.91 -17.23
C GLN A 3 -37.21 -18.80 -18.21
N LYS A 4 -37.76 -19.97 -18.53
CA LYS A 4 -37.28 -20.85 -19.61
C LYS A 4 -37.75 -20.26 -20.94
N VAL A 5 -36.87 -20.26 -21.95
CA VAL A 5 -37.15 -19.66 -23.26
C VAL A 5 -37.35 -20.75 -24.29
N THR A 6 -38.35 -20.66 -25.17
CA THR A 6 -38.58 -21.64 -26.24
C THR A 6 -37.55 -21.49 -27.36
N GLN A 7 -37.18 -22.61 -27.99
CA GLN A 7 -36.24 -22.66 -29.11
C GLN A 7 -36.74 -21.81 -30.29
N LYS A 8 -38.05 -21.76 -30.51
CA LYS A 8 -38.68 -20.94 -31.57
C LYS A 8 -38.40 -19.44 -31.39
N LEU A 9 -38.51 -18.92 -30.17
CA LEU A 9 -38.26 -17.50 -29.90
C LEU A 9 -36.79 -17.15 -30.10
N VAL A 10 -35.88 -18.04 -29.66
CA VAL A 10 -34.43 -17.89 -29.89
C VAL A 10 -34.11 -17.89 -31.38
N ASN A 11 -34.68 -18.83 -32.14
CA ASN A 11 -34.49 -18.91 -33.59
C ASN A 11 -34.96 -17.63 -34.30
N GLN A 12 -36.14 -17.10 -33.94
CA GLN A 12 -36.65 -15.84 -34.50
C GLN A 12 -35.73 -14.65 -34.22
N LYS A 13 -35.18 -14.53 -33.01
CA LYS A 13 -34.26 -13.43 -32.68
C LYS A 13 -32.90 -13.59 -33.33
N CYS A 14 -32.41 -14.82 -33.50
CA CYS A 14 -31.19 -15.09 -34.26
C CYS A 14 -31.37 -14.83 -35.76
N GLU A 15 -32.55 -15.10 -36.33
CA GLU A 15 -32.89 -14.72 -37.71
C GLU A 15 -32.96 -13.21 -37.89
N LEU A 16 -33.56 -12.48 -36.94
CA LEU A 16 -33.58 -11.02 -36.96
C LEU A 16 -32.16 -10.42 -36.95
N LEU A 17 -31.28 -10.89 -36.07
CA LEU A 17 -29.88 -10.46 -36.05
C LEU A 17 -29.15 -10.76 -37.37
N LYS A 18 -29.41 -11.95 -37.95
CA LYS A 18 -28.84 -12.32 -39.26
C LYS A 18 -29.38 -11.43 -40.39
N SER A 19 -30.66 -11.07 -40.36
CA SER A 19 -31.29 -10.18 -41.36
C SER A 19 -30.76 -8.75 -41.29
N GLN A 20 -30.27 -8.34 -40.12
CA GLN A 20 -29.66 -7.02 -39.88
C GLN A 20 -28.14 -7.01 -40.12
N ASN A 21 -27.56 -8.10 -40.66
CA ASN A 21 -26.11 -8.31 -40.81
C ASN A 21 -25.32 -8.14 -39.50
N GLU A 22 -25.94 -8.48 -38.37
CA GLU A 22 -25.29 -8.44 -37.07
C GLU A 22 -24.83 -9.82 -36.60
N ASP A 23 -23.68 -9.86 -35.92
CA ASP A 23 -23.19 -11.08 -35.27
C ASP A 23 -24.15 -11.56 -34.19
N ILE A 24 -24.57 -12.82 -34.32
CA ILE A 24 -25.41 -13.50 -33.33
C ILE A 24 -24.55 -13.73 -32.08
N THR A 25 -24.88 -13.08 -30.96
CA THR A 25 -24.25 -13.34 -29.66
C THR A 25 -25.31 -13.56 -28.61
N VAL A 26 -25.02 -14.41 -27.62
CA VAL A 26 -25.94 -14.75 -26.52
C VAL A 26 -26.44 -13.47 -25.82
N ASN A 27 -25.56 -12.48 -25.63
CA ASN A 27 -25.91 -11.20 -25.01
C ASN A 27 -26.87 -10.37 -25.87
N LYS A 28 -26.72 -10.37 -27.20
CA LYS A 28 -27.65 -9.67 -28.10
C LYS A 28 -29.00 -10.37 -28.14
N VAL A 29 -29.01 -11.70 -28.26
CA VAL A 29 -30.25 -12.49 -28.23
C VAL A 29 -30.97 -12.29 -26.89
N ARG A 30 -30.25 -12.27 -25.76
CA ARG A 30 -30.81 -11.98 -24.43
C ARG A 30 -31.45 -10.60 -24.36
N LYS A 31 -30.78 -9.57 -24.90
CA LYS A 31 -31.32 -8.20 -24.97
C LYS A 31 -32.58 -8.13 -25.85
N LEU A 32 -32.63 -8.87 -26.95
CA LEU A 32 -33.78 -8.89 -27.87
C LEU A 32 -35.00 -9.66 -27.34
N ILE A 33 -34.80 -10.62 -26.43
CA ILE A 33 -35.90 -11.35 -25.79
C ILE A 33 -36.43 -10.55 -24.59
N GLY A 34 -35.53 -9.97 -23.78
CA GLY A 34 -35.89 -9.25 -22.56
C GLY A 34 -36.28 -10.17 -21.39
N GLY A 35 -36.04 -9.73 -20.16
CA GLY A 35 -36.39 -10.47 -18.94
C GLY A 35 -35.26 -11.25 -18.25
N ASN A 36 -35.56 -11.77 -17.05
CA ASN A 36 -34.63 -12.57 -16.24
C ASN A 36 -34.57 -14.03 -16.75
N ILE A 37 -33.91 -14.20 -17.90
CA ILE A 37 -33.71 -15.50 -18.57
C ILE A 37 -32.44 -16.17 -18.04
N SER A 38 -32.48 -17.49 -17.91
CA SER A 38 -31.30 -18.30 -17.60
C SER A 38 -30.28 -18.24 -18.74
N ILE A 39 -29.06 -17.77 -18.44
CA ILE A 39 -27.98 -17.66 -19.42
C ILE A 39 -27.62 -19.05 -19.97
N ILE A 40 -27.66 -20.08 -19.14
CA ILE A 40 -27.26 -21.45 -19.50
C ILE A 40 -28.21 -22.02 -20.56
N ASP A 41 -29.53 -21.92 -20.33
CA ASP A 41 -30.58 -22.33 -21.27
C ASP A 41 -30.47 -21.56 -22.60
N LEU A 42 -30.14 -20.26 -22.54
CA LEU A 42 -29.97 -19.45 -23.74
C LEU A 42 -28.71 -19.80 -24.54
N VAL A 43 -27.60 -20.12 -23.86
CA VAL A 43 -26.34 -20.50 -24.52
C VAL A 43 -26.56 -21.75 -25.35
N GLU A 44 -27.13 -22.80 -24.77
CA GLU A 44 -27.39 -24.07 -25.46
C GLU A 44 -28.21 -23.84 -26.74
N LYS A 45 -29.32 -23.11 -26.63
CA LYS A 45 -30.25 -22.84 -27.73
C LYS A 45 -29.67 -21.95 -28.84
N VAL A 46 -28.85 -20.95 -28.47
CA VAL A 46 -28.14 -20.09 -29.44
C VAL A 46 -26.99 -20.84 -30.11
N THR A 47 -26.28 -21.72 -29.38
CA THR A 47 -25.21 -22.54 -29.96
C THR A 47 -25.77 -23.55 -30.96
N LEU A 48 -26.91 -24.18 -30.66
CA LEU A 48 -27.59 -25.09 -31.55
C LEU A 48 -28.00 -24.40 -32.87
N TYR A 49 -28.55 -23.18 -32.80
CA TYR A 49 -28.88 -22.40 -34.00
C TYR A 49 -27.64 -22.00 -34.83
N LYS A 50 -26.52 -21.68 -34.18
CA LYS A 50 -25.25 -21.35 -34.87
C LYS A 50 -24.61 -22.54 -35.57
N GLN A 51 -24.66 -23.71 -34.94
CA GLN A 51 -23.99 -24.93 -35.43
C GLN A 51 -24.83 -25.63 -36.49
N ASP A 52 -26.15 -25.76 -36.30
CA ASP A 52 -27.03 -26.45 -37.23
C ASP A 52 -28.44 -25.84 -37.24
N LYS A 53 -28.67 -24.92 -38.18
CA LYS A 53 -29.97 -24.24 -38.35
C LYS A 53 -31.12 -25.24 -38.58
N LYS A 54 -30.87 -26.37 -39.26
CA LYS A 54 -31.94 -27.33 -39.59
C LYS A 54 -32.41 -28.08 -38.34
N LYS A 55 -31.47 -28.51 -37.49
CA LYS A 55 -31.80 -29.13 -36.20
C LYS A 55 -32.52 -28.17 -35.26
N ALA A 56 -32.10 -26.90 -35.23
CA ALA A 56 -32.77 -25.87 -34.44
C ALA A 56 -34.23 -25.64 -34.83
N LEU A 57 -34.56 -25.76 -36.13
CA LEU A 57 -35.94 -25.65 -36.61
C LEU A 57 -36.77 -26.90 -36.27
N ILE A 58 -36.17 -28.09 -36.31
CA ILE A 58 -36.82 -29.35 -35.94
C ILE A 58 -37.16 -29.35 -34.44
N GLU A 59 -36.21 -28.99 -33.58
CA GLU A 59 -36.46 -28.89 -32.12
C GLU A 59 -37.52 -27.84 -31.78
N ALA A 60 -37.56 -26.73 -32.53
CA ALA A 60 -38.61 -25.72 -32.37
C ALA A 60 -40.00 -26.22 -32.79
N GLN A 61 -40.10 -27.17 -33.73
CA GLN A 61 -41.36 -27.80 -34.11
C GLN A 61 -41.79 -28.88 -33.12
N ILE A 62 -40.84 -29.65 -32.58
CA ILE A 62 -41.10 -30.66 -31.54
C ILE A 62 -41.58 -29.99 -30.24
N GLU A 63 -41.07 -28.80 -29.89
CA GLU A 63 -41.59 -28.02 -28.76
C GLU A 63 -43.04 -27.49 -28.97
N GLU A 64 -43.51 -27.39 -30.22
CA GLU A 64 -44.86 -26.89 -30.55
C GLU A 64 -45.94 -27.97 -30.63
N GLU A 65 -45.59 -29.25 -30.74
CA GLU A 65 -46.59 -30.30 -30.63
C GLU A 65 -47.15 -30.30 -29.19
N PRO A 66 -48.43 -29.92 -28.99
CA PRO A 66 -49.01 -30.05 -27.67
C PRO A 66 -49.05 -31.55 -27.40
N ILE A 67 -48.29 -31.98 -26.38
CA ILE A 67 -48.44 -33.31 -25.81
C ILE A 67 -49.91 -33.38 -25.33
N GLN A 68 -50.82 -33.86 -26.19
CA GLN A 68 -52.20 -34.20 -25.88
C GLN A 68 -52.25 -35.50 -25.07
N ASN A 69 -51.33 -35.68 -24.13
CA ASN A 69 -51.57 -36.61 -23.05
C ASN A 69 -52.58 -35.93 -22.13
N LYS A 70 -53.88 -36.20 -22.38
CA LYS A 70 -54.86 -36.17 -21.30
C LYS A 70 -54.18 -36.86 -20.11
N PRO A 71 -54.15 -36.25 -18.91
CA PRO A 71 -53.59 -36.91 -17.75
C PRO A 71 -54.57 -38.04 -17.41
N CYS A 72 -54.36 -39.21 -18.01
CA CYS A 72 -54.97 -40.42 -17.55
C CYS A 72 -54.33 -40.63 -16.18
N ASP A 73 -55.11 -40.45 -15.12
CA ASP A 73 -54.57 -40.55 -13.78
C ASP A 73 -54.25 -42.01 -13.53
N GLU A 74 -52.99 -42.37 -13.78
CA GLU A 74 -52.46 -43.74 -13.69
C GLU A 74 -52.81 -44.36 -12.33
N LEU A 75 -52.86 -43.54 -11.28
CA LEU A 75 -53.29 -43.93 -9.94
C LEU A 75 -54.74 -44.44 -9.91
N LEU A 76 -55.68 -43.74 -10.56
CA LEU A 76 -57.07 -44.14 -10.65
C LEU A 76 -57.21 -45.44 -11.47
N VAL A 77 -56.43 -45.58 -12.54
CA VAL A 77 -56.42 -46.80 -13.39
C VAL A 77 -55.91 -48.01 -12.60
N ILE A 78 -54.84 -47.85 -11.82
CA ILE A 78 -54.29 -48.90 -10.95
C ILE A 78 -55.29 -49.27 -9.87
N ILE A 79 -55.91 -48.28 -9.18
CA ILE A 79 -56.90 -48.52 -8.13
C ILE A 79 -58.12 -49.26 -8.68
N GLN A 80 -58.62 -48.88 -9.86
CA GLN A 80 -59.72 -49.56 -10.53
C GLN A 80 -59.36 -51.00 -10.92
N LYS A 81 -58.13 -51.23 -11.40
CA LYS A 81 -57.66 -52.58 -11.75
C LYS A 81 -57.58 -53.48 -10.51
N THR A 82 -57.01 -52.99 -9.41
CA THR A 82 -56.92 -53.74 -8.14
C THR A 82 -58.27 -54.00 -7.48
N LEU A 83 -59.23 -53.06 -7.59
CA LEU A 83 -60.59 -53.26 -7.07
C LEU A 83 -61.37 -54.28 -7.90
N LYS A 84 -61.19 -54.29 -9.22
CA LYS A 84 -61.75 -55.33 -10.12
C LYS A 84 -61.17 -56.72 -9.84
N GLU A 85 -59.88 -56.82 -9.52
CA GLU A 85 -59.23 -58.08 -9.11
C GLU A 85 -59.82 -58.66 -7.81
N HIS A 86 -60.45 -57.84 -6.97
CA HIS A 86 -61.11 -58.24 -5.72
C HIS A 86 -62.66 -58.21 -5.80
N SER A 87 -63.22 -58.22 -7.02
CA SER A 87 -64.67 -58.27 -7.27
C SER A 87 -65.48 -57.06 -6.76
N VAL A 88 -64.88 -55.86 -6.70
CA VAL A 88 -65.57 -54.61 -6.33
C VAL A 88 -65.70 -53.72 -7.57
N GLU A 89 -66.92 -53.55 -8.10
CA GLU A 89 -67.20 -52.82 -9.36
C GLU A 89 -67.59 -51.35 -9.18
N GLU A 90 -67.63 -50.85 -7.95
CA GLU A 90 -68.06 -49.47 -7.68
C GLU A 90 -66.96 -48.45 -8.01
N ASN A 91 -67.07 -47.82 -9.18
CA ASN A 91 -66.19 -46.72 -9.61
C ASN A 91 -66.18 -45.51 -8.64
N GLN A 92 -67.21 -45.35 -7.81
CA GLN A 92 -67.28 -44.34 -6.75
C GLN A 92 -66.28 -44.63 -5.61
N ILE A 93 -66.08 -45.90 -5.25
CA ILE A 93 -65.09 -46.29 -4.25
C ILE A 93 -63.68 -46.01 -4.79
N ALA A 94 -63.41 -46.34 -6.05
CA ALA A 94 -62.11 -46.08 -6.69
C ALA A 94 -61.75 -44.58 -6.72
N THR A 95 -62.73 -43.72 -7.03
CA THR A 95 -62.54 -42.27 -7.06
C THR A 95 -62.40 -41.68 -5.65
N SER A 96 -63.16 -42.17 -4.66
CA SER A 96 -63.01 -41.79 -3.26
C SER A 96 -61.64 -42.18 -2.69
N LEU A 97 -61.17 -43.39 -2.98
CA LEU A 97 -59.86 -43.88 -2.55
C LEU A 97 -58.72 -43.08 -3.16
N ARG A 98 -58.80 -42.78 -4.48
CA ARG A 98 -57.84 -41.89 -5.16
C ARG A 98 -57.82 -40.52 -4.50
N ASN A 99 -58.99 -39.94 -4.20
CA ASN A 99 -59.06 -38.61 -3.59
C ASN A 99 -58.48 -38.60 -2.16
N ASN A 100 -58.72 -39.65 -1.37
CA ASN A 100 -58.17 -39.79 -0.03
C ASN A 100 -56.65 -40.02 -0.06
N LEU A 101 -56.15 -40.88 -0.95
CA LEU A 101 -54.72 -41.11 -1.15
C LEU A 101 -54.02 -39.84 -1.64
N LYS A 102 -54.62 -39.12 -2.60
CA LYS A 102 -54.09 -37.86 -3.09
C LYS A 102 -54.03 -36.80 -1.98
N LYS A 103 -55.09 -36.65 -1.19
CA LYS A 103 -55.08 -35.77 -0.01
C LYS A 103 -53.98 -36.14 0.98
N TYR A 104 -53.80 -37.43 1.28
CA TYR A 104 -52.76 -37.88 2.20
C TYR A 104 -51.34 -37.64 1.64
N ILE A 105 -51.12 -37.92 0.36
CA ILE A 105 -49.86 -37.66 -0.35
C ILE A 105 -49.57 -36.16 -0.36
N ASP A 106 -50.53 -35.33 -0.73
CA ASP A 106 -50.40 -33.87 -0.76
C ASP A 106 -50.07 -33.33 0.64
N GLN A 107 -50.70 -33.89 1.68
CA GLN A 107 -50.45 -33.52 3.08
C GLN A 107 -49.03 -33.92 3.53
N GLN A 108 -48.58 -35.14 3.22
CA GLN A 108 -47.21 -35.60 3.47
C GLN A 108 -46.15 -34.79 2.71
N ILE A 109 -46.44 -34.46 1.44
CA ILE A 109 -45.58 -33.59 0.62
C ILE A 109 -45.51 -32.19 1.23
N ALA A 110 -46.64 -31.62 1.66
CA ALA A 110 -46.67 -30.31 2.30
C ALA A 110 -45.85 -30.28 3.59
N GLU A 111 -45.98 -31.29 4.45
CA GLU A 111 -45.20 -31.40 5.69
C GLU A 111 -43.70 -31.52 5.42
N LYS A 112 -43.28 -32.41 4.51
CA LYS A 112 -41.86 -32.55 4.15
C LYS A 112 -41.31 -31.30 3.49
N THR A 113 -42.09 -30.66 2.61
CA THR A 113 -41.71 -29.41 1.95
C THR A 113 -41.54 -28.28 2.97
N LYS A 114 -42.42 -28.19 3.98
CA LYS A 114 -42.29 -27.21 5.07
C LYS A 114 -41.01 -27.43 5.87
N LYS A 115 -40.71 -28.68 6.25
CA LYS A 115 -39.47 -29.03 6.97
C LYS A 115 -38.22 -28.70 6.15
N LEU A 116 -38.23 -28.98 4.84
CA LEU A 116 -37.11 -28.64 3.95
C LEU A 116 -36.93 -27.13 3.81
N LYS A 117 -38.01 -26.37 3.64
CA LYS A 117 -37.95 -24.90 3.57
C LYS A 117 -37.39 -24.29 4.87
N GLN A 118 -37.79 -24.81 6.03
CA GLN A 118 -37.25 -24.36 7.32
C GLN A 118 -35.74 -24.61 7.39
N LYS A 119 -35.28 -25.83 7.07
CA LYS A 119 -33.84 -26.14 7.03
C LYS A 119 -33.08 -25.28 6.02
N GLN A 120 -33.68 -24.99 4.87
CA GLN A 120 -33.08 -24.12 3.86
C GLN A 120 -32.86 -22.70 4.40
N VAL A 121 -33.84 -22.13 5.11
CA VAL A 121 -33.72 -20.81 5.73
C VAL A 121 -32.66 -20.83 6.84
N GLU A 122 -32.63 -21.85 7.69
CA GLU A 122 -31.60 -21.99 8.72
C GLU A 122 -30.19 -22.05 8.15
N ILE A 123 -29.98 -22.81 7.07
CA ILE A 123 -28.69 -22.92 6.39
C ILE A 123 -28.33 -21.59 5.72
N SER A 124 -29.29 -20.92 5.07
CA SER A 124 -29.07 -19.60 4.48
C SER A 124 -28.60 -18.60 5.52
N ASN A 125 -29.30 -18.50 6.66
CA ASN A 125 -28.93 -17.57 7.73
C ASN A 125 -27.54 -17.89 8.33
N LYS A 126 -27.19 -19.18 8.46
CA LYS A 126 -25.85 -19.59 8.88
C LYS A 126 -24.79 -19.18 7.86
N ASN A 127 -25.08 -19.32 6.58
CA ASN A 127 -24.17 -18.91 5.51
C ASN A 127 -23.95 -17.40 5.51
N ASP A 128 -25.03 -16.62 5.63
CA ASP A 128 -24.94 -15.15 5.73
C ASP A 128 -24.14 -14.72 6.96
N SER A 129 -24.34 -15.37 8.11
CA SER A 129 -23.55 -15.13 9.32
C SER A 129 -22.07 -15.45 9.13
N LEU A 130 -21.74 -16.53 8.40
CA LEU A 130 -20.36 -16.90 8.10
C LEU A 130 -19.72 -15.91 7.13
N GLU A 131 -20.46 -15.42 6.13
CA GLU A 131 -19.99 -14.41 5.19
C GLU A 131 -19.66 -13.10 5.91
N ILE A 132 -20.55 -12.64 6.80
CA ILE A 132 -20.30 -11.46 7.64
C ILE A 132 -19.06 -11.66 8.52
N SER A 133 -18.91 -12.83 9.14
CA SER A 133 -17.72 -13.15 9.94
C SER A 133 -16.45 -13.13 9.10
N ASN A 134 -16.49 -13.68 7.89
CA ASN A 134 -15.35 -13.72 6.97
C ASN A 134 -14.96 -12.31 6.50
N LEU A 135 -15.94 -11.48 6.13
CA LEU A 135 -15.71 -10.08 5.78
C LEU A 135 -15.10 -9.30 6.94
N THR A 136 -15.58 -9.53 8.16
CA THR A 136 -15.03 -8.91 9.38
C THR A 136 -13.59 -9.35 9.65
N LEU A 137 -13.30 -10.65 9.46
CA LEU A 137 -11.97 -11.21 9.63
C LEU A 137 -10.98 -10.63 8.61
N ASN A 138 -11.37 -10.57 7.34
CA ASN A 138 -10.56 -9.97 6.27
C ASN A 138 -10.27 -8.50 6.53
N ARG A 139 -11.26 -7.74 7.03
CA ARG A 139 -11.03 -6.36 7.43
C ARG A 139 -9.98 -6.25 8.54
N ARG A 140 -10.11 -7.04 9.61
CA ARG A 140 -9.13 -7.04 10.72
C ARG A 140 -7.73 -7.47 10.27
N TYR A 141 -7.67 -8.43 9.33
CA TYR A 141 -6.41 -8.86 8.74
C TYR A 141 -5.73 -7.72 7.99
N ASN A 142 -6.47 -6.98 7.16
CA ASN A 142 -5.93 -5.82 6.44
C ASN A 142 -5.47 -4.71 7.39
N GLU A 143 -6.27 -4.38 8.41
CA GLU A 143 -5.89 -3.40 9.45
C GLU A 143 -4.60 -3.83 10.19
N LEU A 144 -4.42 -5.13 10.45
CA LEU A 144 -3.20 -5.65 11.07
C LEU A 144 -1.99 -5.55 10.13
N LEU A 145 -2.20 -5.78 8.84
CA LEU A 145 -1.16 -5.73 7.82
C LEU A 145 -0.67 -4.29 7.60
N GLU A 146 -1.59 -3.32 7.60
CA GLU A 146 -1.26 -1.88 7.59
C GLU A 146 -0.42 -1.51 8.81
N LYS A 147 -0.87 -1.85 10.03
CA LYS A 147 -0.11 -1.58 11.26
C LYS A 147 1.28 -2.22 11.26
N TYR A 148 1.41 -3.44 10.73
CA TYR A 148 2.69 -4.10 10.61
C TYR A 148 3.64 -3.34 9.68
N ASN A 149 3.13 -2.84 8.55
CA ASN A 149 3.93 -2.04 7.62
C ASN A 149 4.34 -0.70 8.24
N GLU A 150 3.43 -0.01 8.93
CA GLU A 150 3.74 1.22 9.66
C GLU A 150 4.85 1.00 10.70
N LEU A 151 4.72 -0.03 11.55
CA LEU A 151 5.74 -0.39 12.54
C LEU A 151 7.09 -0.75 11.91
N LYS A 152 7.07 -1.39 10.74
CA LYS A 152 8.28 -1.72 10.00
C LYS A 152 8.99 -0.46 9.52
N GLU A 153 8.25 0.49 8.96
CA GLU A 153 8.78 1.80 8.54
C GLU A 153 9.33 2.60 9.72
N GLU A 154 8.57 2.67 10.82
CA GLU A 154 9.01 3.31 12.06
C GLU A 154 10.32 2.69 12.58
N SER A 155 10.43 1.37 12.59
CA SER A 155 11.64 0.66 13.03
C SER A 155 12.86 1.00 12.15
N TYR A 156 12.70 1.06 10.82
CA TYR A 156 13.76 1.51 9.93
C TYR A 156 14.17 2.96 10.21
N SER A 157 13.20 3.85 10.37
CA SER A 157 13.46 5.25 10.69
C SER A 157 14.22 5.41 12.01
N LEU A 158 13.84 4.63 13.03
CA LEU A 158 14.46 4.65 14.34
C LEU A 158 15.90 4.13 14.29
N LYS A 159 16.15 3.06 13.52
CA LYS A 159 17.49 2.52 13.30
C LYS A 159 18.40 3.52 12.59
N GLN A 160 17.89 4.23 11.59
CA GLN A 160 18.63 5.28 10.89
C GLN A 160 18.94 6.47 11.82
N ASN A 161 17.96 6.89 12.62
CA ASN A 161 18.13 7.95 13.61
C ASN A 161 19.15 7.58 14.70
N TYR A 162 19.12 6.33 15.17
CA TYR A 162 20.11 5.84 16.13
C TYR A 162 21.53 5.86 15.55
N ASN A 163 21.71 5.33 14.33
CA ASN A 163 23.02 5.29 13.68
C ASN A 163 23.57 6.70 13.44
N SER A 164 22.74 7.64 12.97
CA SER A 164 23.17 9.02 12.76
C SER A 164 23.52 9.75 14.06
N LYS A 165 22.76 9.53 15.15
CA LYS A 165 23.11 10.05 16.48
C LYS A 165 24.41 9.46 16.99
N SER A 166 24.59 8.14 16.89
CA SER A 166 25.80 7.43 17.32
C SER A 166 27.04 7.96 16.61
N MET A 167 26.98 8.13 15.28
CA MET A 167 28.08 8.73 14.51
C MET A 167 28.44 10.14 14.99
N ARG A 168 27.44 11.00 15.27
CA ARG A 168 27.69 12.33 15.84
C ARG A 168 28.35 12.28 17.21
N PHE A 169 27.99 11.32 18.06
CA PHE A 169 28.65 11.14 19.36
C PHE A 169 30.11 10.70 19.19
N ILE A 170 30.38 9.76 18.29
CA ILE A 170 31.75 9.31 17.98
C ILE A 170 32.59 10.46 17.41
N GLU A 171 32.04 11.25 16.49
CA GLU A 171 32.71 12.44 15.95
C GLU A 171 33.01 13.47 17.05
N LYS A 172 32.05 13.73 17.96
CA LYS A 172 32.28 14.61 19.11
C LYS A 172 33.37 14.08 20.04
N GLU A 173 33.35 12.79 20.37
CA GLU A 173 34.33 12.17 21.26
C GLU A 173 35.73 12.14 20.62
N ALA A 174 35.82 11.88 19.31
CA ALA A 174 37.07 11.95 18.57
C ALA A 174 37.65 13.37 18.57
N VAL A 175 36.81 14.39 18.34
CA VAL A 175 37.23 15.78 18.41
C VAL A 175 37.67 16.14 19.83
N GLU A 176 36.90 15.77 20.87
CA GLU A 176 37.24 16.07 22.27
C GLU A 176 38.56 15.39 22.70
N LYS A 177 38.85 14.17 22.24
CA LYS A 177 40.14 13.49 22.51
C LYS A 177 41.34 14.15 21.83
N THR A 178 41.12 14.93 20.77
CA THR A 178 42.20 15.64 20.08
C THR A 178 42.51 17.03 20.66
N LEU A 179 41.71 17.50 21.62
CA LEU A 179 41.91 18.79 22.29
C LEU A 179 43.04 18.68 23.32
N LEU A 180 43.87 19.73 23.40
CA LEU A 180 44.94 19.83 24.39
C LEU A 180 44.38 20.30 25.74
N ALA A 181 44.92 19.79 26.85
CA ALA A 181 44.69 20.39 28.16
C ALA A 181 45.33 21.79 28.22
N TRP A 182 44.72 22.73 28.94
CA TRP A 182 45.20 24.12 29.04
C TRP A 182 46.65 24.24 29.55
N GLU A 183 47.08 23.27 30.34
CA GLU A 183 48.43 23.17 30.91
C GLU A 183 49.48 22.84 29.84
N ASP A 184 49.11 22.10 28.79
CA ASP A 184 50.00 21.64 27.72
C ASP A 184 50.20 22.66 26.59
N PHE A 185 49.59 23.85 26.70
CA PHE A 185 49.69 24.88 25.67
C PHE A 185 51.13 25.39 25.59
N LYS A 186 51.74 25.26 24.41
CA LYS A 186 53.11 25.72 24.16
C LYS A 186 53.18 27.24 23.99
N ASP A 187 54.38 27.80 24.08
CA ASP A 187 54.58 29.23 23.82
C ASP A 187 54.45 29.56 22.33
N ILE A 188 54.09 30.81 22.01
CA ILE A 188 53.85 31.30 20.64
C ILE A 188 55.01 30.95 19.69
N LYS A 189 56.26 31.12 20.14
CA LYS A 189 57.46 30.83 19.34
C LYS A 189 57.61 29.34 19.03
N GLU A 190 57.25 28.47 19.97
CA GLU A 190 57.30 27.02 19.79
C GLU A 190 56.17 26.55 18.87
N GLN A 191 54.97 27.12 19.01
CA GLN A 191 53.85 26.84 18.12
C GLN A 191 54.19 27.23 16.67
N ILE A 192 54.75 28.42 16.45
CA ILE A 192 55.15 28.89 15.10
C ILE A 192 56.29 28.03 14.54
N SER A 193 57.28 27.68 15.35
CA SER A 193 58.38 26.80 14.91
C SER A 193 57.88 25.42 14.51
N SER A 194 56.94 24.84 15.25
CA SER A 194 56.34 23.54 14.94
C SER A 194 55.56 23.52 13.63
N LEU A 195 55.01 24.67 13.24
CA LEU A 195 54.24 24.87 12.01
C LEU A 195 55.07 25.55 10.90
N GLY A 196 56.39 25.65 11.06
CA GLY A 196 57.27 26.39 10.16
C GLY A 196 57.33 25.86 8.72
N ALA A 197 56.83 24.66 8.46
CA ALA A 197 56.67 24.11 7.12
C ALA A 197 55.55 24.78 6.30
N TYR A 198 54.62 25.48 6.95
CA TYR A 198 53.46 26.10 6.31
C TYR A 198 53.67 27.60 6.09
N ALA A 199 53.26 28.08 4.90
CA ALA A 199 53.42 29.49 4.53
C ALA A 199 52.50 30.43 5.33
N LYS A 200 51.30 29.96 5.73
CA LYS A 200 50.31 30.73 6.50
C LYS A 200 49.92 29.99 7.76
N VAL A 201 50.19 30.58 8.91
CA VAL A 201 50.04 29.96 10.22
C VAL A 201 49.30 30.90 11.16
N ALA A 202 48.38 30.37 11.96
CA ALA A 202 47.75 31.08 13.07
C ALA A 202 47.92 30.29 14.37
N VAL A 203 48.40 30.98 15.41
CA VAL A 203 48.74 30.41 16.71
C VAL A 203 48.04 31.16 17.84
N TYR A 204 47.88 30.52 19.00
CA TYR A 204 47.18 31.11 20.15
C TYR A 204 48.13 31.39 21.29
N ASP A 205 48.02 32.59 21.88
CA ASP A 205 48.68 32.95 23.12
C ASP A 205 47.74 32.72 24.31
N LYS A 206 48.27 32.19 25.43
CA LYS A 206 47.57 32.02 26.71
C LYS A 206 46.95 33.32 27.23
N ARG A 207 47.49 34.48 26.82
CA ARG A 207 46.98 35.82 27.16
C ARG A 207 45.75 36.24 26.35
N GLY A 208 45.24 35.39 25.45
CA GLY A 208 44.05 35.66 24.65
C GLY A 208 44.32 36.38 23.33
N PHE A 209 45.58 36.42 22.87
CA PHE A 209 45.95 36.97 21.58
C PHE A 209 46.06 35.85 20.52
N ILE A 210 45.81 36.20 19.25
CA ILE A 210 46.08 35.30 18.12
C ILE A 210 47.25 35.88 17.35
N ALA A 211 48.34 35.13 17.19
CA ALA A 211 49.43 35.55 16.31
C ALA A 211 49.30 34.87 14.96
N ILE A 212 49.42 35.63 13.88
CA ILE A 212 49.36 35.14 12.51
C ILE A 212 50.67 35.44 11.79
N LYS A 213 51.19 34.44 11.08
CA LYS A 213 52.38 34.52 10.25
C LYS A 213 52.01 34.15 8.82
N PHE A 214 52.35 34.99 7.87
CA PHE A 214 52.06 34.81 6.45
C PHE A 214 53.10 35.53 5.59
N PRO A 215 53.23 35.20 4.28
CA PRO A 215 54.24 35.80 3.41
C PRO A 215 54.00 37.31 3.23
N ALA A 216 55.06 38.09 3.09
CA ALA A 216 54.97 39.55 2.91
C ALA A 216 54.25 39.98 1.62
N THR A 217 54.05 39.06 0.68
CA THR A 217 53.30 39.26 -0.57
C THR A 217 51.78 39.13 -0.39
N ASP A 218 51.31 38.74 0.80
CA ASP A 218 49.88 38.53 1.04
C ASP A 218 49.11 39.85 1.17
N PHE A 219 47.87 39.85 0.72
CA PHE A 219 46.99 41.04 0.73
C PHE A 219 46.74 41.56 2.15
N LEU A 220 46.80 40.67 3.15
CA LEU A 220 46.65 41.00 4.56
C LEU A 220 47.77 41.89 5.11
N THR A 221 48.90 42.01 4.41
CA THR A 221 50.03 42.86 4.84
C THR A 221 49.64 44.34 4.88
N GLN A 222 48.87 44.81 3.88
CA GLN A 222 48.42 46.21 3.82
C GLN A 222 47.37 46.50 4.90
N GLU A 223 46.46 45.55 5.11
CA GLU A 223 45.42 45.59 6.15
C GLU A 223 45.99 45.57 7.56
N CYS A 224 46.99 44.73 7.84
CA CYS A 224 47.57 44.64 9.19
C CYS A 224 48.44 45.86 9.53
N ARG A 225 49.03 46.53 8.52
CA ARG A 225 49.78 47.78 8.68
C ARG A 225 48.89 48.97 9.05
N SER A 226 47.60 48.95 8.72
CA SER A 226 46.67 50.03 9.09
C SER A 226 46.30 50.03 10.59
N GLY A 227 46.73 49.00 11.34
CA GLY A 227 46.54 48.89 12.79
C GLY A 227 45.17 48.36 13.22
N VAL A 228 44.15 48.45 12.36
CA VAL A 228 42.82 47.87 12.59
C VAL A 228 42.34 47.23 11.28
N SER A 229 42.33 45.89 11.23
CA SER A 229 41.83 45.19 10.05
C SER A 229 40.31 45.04 10.12
N ARG A 230 39.62 45.47 9.05
CA ARG A 230 38.16 45.31 8.92
C ARG A 230 37.77 43.85 8.66
N TYR A 231 38.61 43.09 7.96
CA TYR A 231 38.38 41.68 7.67
C TYR A 231 38.62 40.79 8.89
N LEU A 232 39.71 41.02 9.62
CA LEU A 232 40.03 40.26 10.83
C LEU A 232 39.27 40.77 12.05
N LYS A 233 38.60 41.93 11.97
CA LYS A 233 37.77 42.49 13.03
C LYS A 233 38.51 42.62 14.38
N ALA A 234 39.80 42.89 14.28
CA ALA A 234 40.75 42.92 15.40
C ALA A 234 41.79 44.03 15.17
N LYS A 235 42.39 44.50 16.26
CA LYS A 235 43.57 45.36 16.24
C LYS A 235 44.80 44.54 15.91
N THR A 236 45.60 45.01 14.97
CA THR A 236 46.77 44.32 14.44
C THR A 236 48.03 45.05 14.86
N THR A 237 48.95 44.36 15.53
CA THR A 237 50.27 44.90 15.94
C THR A 237 51.36 43.94 15.50
N PHE A 238 52.40 44.44 14.82
CA PHE A 238 53.51 43.58 14.43
C PHE A 238 54.49 43.39 15.59
N ASP A 239 54.79 42.14 15.93
CA ASP A 239 55.84 41.81 16.89
C ASP A 239 57.13 41.43 16.14
N TYR A 240 58.12 42.29 16.28
CA TYR A 240 59.44 42.13 15.66
C TYR A 240 60.25 40.98 16.26
N THR A 241 59.95 40.54 17.48
CA THR A 241 60.70 39.47 18.16
C THR A 241 60.28 38.07 17.71
N ILE A 242 59.04 37.93 17.23
CA ILE A 242 58.46 36.68 16.74
C ILE A 242 58.28 36.71 15.21
N GLN A 243 58.43 37.90 14.60
CA GLN A 243 58.17 38.16 13.17
C GLN A 243 56.75 37.72 12.77
N ALA A 244 55.77 38.09 13.58
CA ALA A 244 54.37 37.73 13.40
C ALA A 244 53.45 38.91 13.72
N TRP A 245 52.26 38.90 13.15
CA TRP A 245 51.22 39.88 13.44
C TRP A 245 50.38 39.38 14.60
N ILE A 246 50.30 40.16 15.68
CA ILE A 246 49.45 39.90 16.84
C ILE A 246 48.09 40.56 16.62
N LEU A 247 47.04 39.76 16.77
CA LEU A 247 45.64 40.19 16.76
C LEU A 247 45.15 40.30 18.21
N SER A 248 44.60 41.47 18.55
CA SER A 248 44.04 41.78 19.87
C SER A 248 42.72 42.56 19.75
N GLY A 249 41.94 42.65 20.83
CA GLY A 249 40.72 43.47 20.85
C GLY A 249 39.66 43.03 19.83
N PHE A 250 39.41 41.73 19.72
CA PHE A 250 38.45 41.15 18.79
C PHE A 250 37.03 41.66 19.06
N THR A 251 36.34 42.13 18.03
CA THR A 251 34.89 42.39 18.12
C THR A 251 34.08 41.10 18.01
N ASP A 252 34.57 40.12 17.23
CA ASP A 252 33.99 38.78 17.11
C ASP A 252 35.10 37.79 16.68
N ILE A 253 35.62 37.02 17.63
CA ILE A 253 36.73 36.10 17.40
C ILE A 253 36.35 34.96 16.42
N ILE A 254 35.07 34.57 16.36
CA ILE A 254 34.65 33.44 15.52
C ILE A 254 34.69 33.85 14.06
N LYS A 255 34.22 35.06 13.74
CA LYS A 255 34.33 35.60 12.39
C LYS A 255 35.78 35.76 11.95
N THR A 256 36.69 36.13 12.87
CA THR A 256 38.13 36.17 12.61
C THR A 256 38.68 34.78 12.30
N LEU A 257 38.34 33.76 13.08
CA LEU A 257 38.77 32.38 12.88
C LEU A 257 38.20 31.80 11.57
N ASP A 258 36.92 32.03 11.26
CA ASP A 258 36.30 31.57 10.03
C ASP A 258 36.95 32.24 8.79
N PHE A 259 37.31 33.52 8.89
CA PHE A 259 38.04 34.23 7.84
C PHE A 259 39.44 33.63 7.64
N LEU A 260 40.18 33.34 8.71
CA LEU A 260 41.50 32.72 8.62
C LEU A 260 41.41 31.31 8.00
N LYS A 261 40.39 30.52 8.36
CA LYS A 261 40.14 29.19 7.78
C LYS A 261 39.81 29.27 6.29
N ARG A 262 38.96 30.22 5.87
CA ARG A 262 38.65 30.47 4.44
C ARG A 262 39.88 30.86 3.64
N ASN A 263 40.82 31.58 4.24
CA ASN A 263 42.08 32.00 3.61
C ASN A 263 43.23 30.98 3.76
N LYS A 264 42.90 29.73 4.11
CA LYS A 264 43.85 28.60 4.20
C LYS A 264 44.99 28.80 5.22
N PHE A 265 44.72 29.50 6.33
CA PHE A 265 45.65 29.50 7.46
C PHE A 265 45.60 28.15 8.17
N VAL A 266 46.77 27.59 8.49
CA VAL A 266 46.89 26.39 9.32
C VAL A 266 46.86 26.81 10.79
N PHE A 267 45.99 26.18 11.58
CA PHE A 267 45.85 26.49 12.99
C PHE A 267 46.75 25.60 13.84
N SER A 268 47.36 26.19 14.88
CA SER A 268 47.92 25.41 15.98
C SER A 268 46.84 24.61 16.70
N LYS A 269 47.22 23.48 17.30
CA LYS A 269 46.31 22.64 18.09
C LYS A 269 45.69 23.41 19.26
N GLU A 270 46.43 24.37 19.81
CA GLU A 270 46.02 25.30 20.86
C GLU A 270 44.92 26.25 20.37
N LEU A 271 45.09 26.82 19.17
CA LEU A 271 44.07 27.68 18.55
C LEU A 271 42.82 26.87 18.15
N GLU A 272 42.98 25.64 17.68
CA GLU A 272 41.85 24.73 17.40
C GLU A 272 41.07 24.39 18.68
N THR A 273 41.78 24.18 19.78
CA THR A 273 41.18 23.90 21.09
C THR A 273 40.34 25.09 21.59
N ILE A 274 40.87 26.30 21.50
CA ILE A 274 40.14 27.52 21.88
C ILE A 274 38.97 27.81 20.94
N ALA A 275 39.13 27.58 19.63
CA ALA A 275 38.07 27.71 18.66
C ALA A 275 36.90 26.75 18.97
N TYR A 276 37.21 25.52 19.39
CA TYR A 276 36.21 24.52 19.79
C TYR A 276 35.47 24.95 21.06
N HIS A 277 36.18 25.33 22.12
CA HIS A 277 35.54 25.77 23.37
C HIS A 277 34.67 27.01 23.19
N ARG A 278 35.08 27.98 22.37
CA ARG A 278 34.27 29.17 22.09
C ARG A 278 33.05 28.90 21.22
N LYS A 279 33.09 27.90 20.32
CA LYS A 279 31.91 27.46 19.58
C LYS A 279 30.91 26.75 20.50
N LYS A 280 31.41 25.88 21.40
CA LYS A 280 30.59 25.15 22.38
C LYS A 280 29.92 26.06 23.43
N SER A 281 30.49 27.23 23.73
CA SER A 281 29.87 28.20 24.65
C SER A 281 28.76 29.06 24.04
N LEU A 282 28.57 29.00 22.72
CA LEU A 282 27.60 29.80 21.97
C LEU A 282 26.41 28.99 21.42
N ASP A 283 26.54 27.65 21.39
CA ASP A 283 25.44 26.69 21.18
C ASP A 283 24.76 26.33 22.51
#